data_AF-A0A845K4E3-F1
#
_entry.id   AF-A0A845K4E3-F1
#
_cell.length_a   1.000
_cell.length_b   1.000
_cell.length_c   1.000
_cell.angle_alpha   90.00
_cell.angle_beta   90.00
_cell.angle_gamma   90.00
#
_symmetry.space_group_name_H-M   'P 1'
#
loop_
_entity.id
_entity.type
_entity.pdbx_description
1 polymer ?
#
loop_
_entity_poly.entity_id
_entity_poly.type
_entity_poly.pdbx_seq_one_letter_code
_entity_poly.pdbx_strand_id
1 'polypeptide(L)'
;VVGALELGLITVIFVFVFVDLFDTAGTLVGVSHQAGLLKEGKLPRATRAFLPDAVATTAGATMGTSTVVCYIESSTGVAEGGRTGLTAVVVAILFLLALFFSPVAKMIGGGYSPEVGKTLYPVTAPVLIIVGCLMISNITRIDWHKWDEVLPACLTFAGMPVAYSIADGMALGFITYPITKILSGKIAEVHPVMGLIAVLFLLRYVMLLG
;
A
#
# COMPACT_ATOMS: atom_id res chain seq x y z
N VAL A 1 -13.05 -22.32 10.63
CA VAL A 1 -12.53 -22.30 9.23
C VAL A 1 -13.62 -22.47 8.18
N VAL A 2 -14.69 -23.25 8.41
CA VAL A 2 -15.81 -23.40 7.44
C VAL A 2 -16.60 -22.11 7.18
N GLY A 3 -16.68 -21.19 8.16
CA GLY A 3 -17.24 -19.85 7.95
C GLY A 3 -16.42 -18.94 7.03
N ALA A 4 -15.18 -19.32 6.69
CA ALA A 4 -14.36 -18.57 5.72
C ALA A 4 -14.79 -18.80 4.26
N LEU A 5 -15.63 -19.81 4.02
CA LEU A 5 -16.24 -20.09 2.72
C LEU A 5 -17.59 -19.41 2.51
N GLU A 6 -18.08 -18.62 3.48
CA GLU A 6 -19.18 -17.71 3.19
C GLU A 6 -18.73 -16.71 2.13
N LEU A 7 -19.59 -16.49 1.13
CA LEU A 7 -19.35 -15.60 -0.01
C LEU A 7 -18.78 -14.24 0.41
N GLY A 8 -19.23 -13.69 1.54
CA GLY A 8 -18.74 -12.43 2.08
C GLY A 8 -17.24 -12.46 2.45
N LEU A 9 -16.75 -13.50 3.12
CA LEU A 9 -15.34 -13.56 3.53
C LEU A 9 -14.42 -13.82 2.33
N ILE A 10 -14.87 -14.60 1.35
CA ILE A 10 -14.14 -14.80 0.08
C ILE A 10 -13.96 -13.47 -0.65
N THR A 11 -15.03 -12.66 -0.75
CA THR A 11 -14.94 -11.32 -1.36
C THR A 11 -13.97 -10.41 -0.61
N VAL A 12 -13.99 -10.43 0.72
CA VAL A 12 -13.06 -9.63 1.56
C VAL A 12 -11.61 -10.07 1.34
N ILE A 13 -11.34 -11.37 1.41
CA ILE A 13 -9.99 -11.93 1.16
C ILE A 13 -9.50 -11.52 -0.23
N PHE A 14 -10.36 -11.65 -1.24
CA PHE A 14 -10.02 -11.28 -2.61
C PHE A 14 -9.62 -9.80 -2.71
N VAL A 15 -10.42 -8.89 -2.14
CA VAL A 15 -10.11 -7.46 -2.13
C VAL A 15 -8.79 -7.19 -1.42
N PHE A 16 -8.58 -7.77 -0.24
CA PHE A 16 -7.32 -7.57 0.51
C PHE A 16 -6.11 -8.10 -0.23
N VAL A 17 -6.21 -9.24 -0.93
CA VAL A 17 -5.10 -9.77 -1.74
C VAL A 17 -4.69 -8.81 -2.85
N PHE A 18 -5.66 -8.20 -3.56
CA PHE A 18 -5.33 -7.22 -4.60
C PHE A 18 -4.82 -5.91 -4.01
N VAL A 19 -5.43 -5.44 -2.91
CA VAL A 19 -4.98 -4.26 -2.18
C VAL A 19 -3.52 -4.43 -1.75
N ASP A 20 -3.19 -5.56 -1.12
CA ASP A 20 -1.84 -5.90 -0.64
C ASP A 20 -0.85 -6.03 -1.81
N LEU A 21 -1.23 -6.72 -2.89
CA LEU A 21 -0.40 -6.85 -4.09
C LEU A 21 -0.03 -5.48 -4.68
N PHE A 22 -1.00 -4.57 -4.76
CA PHE A 22 -0.77 -3.23 -5.31
C PHE A 22 -0.06 -2.29 -4.35
N ASP A 23 -0.28 -2.43 -3.05
CA ASP A 23 0.47 -1.67 -2.05
C ASP A 23 1.95 -2.08 -2.07
N THR A 24 2.24 -3.39 -2.08
CA THR A 24 3.60 -3.90 -2.27
C THR A 24 4.19 -3.44 -3.60
N ALA A 25 3.45 -3.53 -4.71
CA ALA A 25 3.96 -3.08 -6.00
C ALA A 25 4.26 -1.58 -6.02
N GLY A 26 3.36 -0.76 -5.48
CA GLY A 26 3.49 0.70 -5.43
C GLY A 26 4.64 1.14 -4.53
N THR A 27 4.73 0.60 -3.32
CA THR A 27 5.81 0.88 -2.36
C THR A 27 7.16 0.40 -2.89
N LEU A 28 7.24 -0.82 -3.42
CA LEU A 28 8.47 -1.38 -3.98
C LEU A 28 8.98 -0.57 -5.18
N VAL A 29 8.10 -0.18 -6.11
CA VAL A 29 8.46 0.69 -7.24
C VAL A 29 8.86 2.08 -6.75
N GLY A 30 8.12 2.66 -5.80
CA GLY A 30 8.40 3.98 -5.22
C GLY A 30 9.78 4.06 -4.55
N VAL A 31 10.09 3.10 -3.67
CA VAL A 31 11.37 2.98 -2.97
C VAL A 31 12.49 2.62 -3.95
N SER A 32 12.26 1.70 -4.88
CA SER A 32 13.27 1.31 -5.89
C SER A 32 13.63 2.45 -6.84
N HIS A 33 12.65 3.30 -7.18
CA HIS A 33 12.89 4.52 -7.95
C HIS A 33 13.82 5.46 -7.19
N GLN A 34 13.54 5.70 -5.91
CA GLN A 34 14.36 6.58 -5.06
C GLN A 34 15.76 6.00 -4.78
N ALA A 35 15.88 4.67 -4.75
CA ALA A 35 17.15 3.96 -4.63
C ALA A 35 17.96 3.93 -5.94
N GLY A 36 17.41 4.41 -7.07
CA GLY A 36 18.05 4.33 -8.38
C GLY A 36 18.19 2.89 -8.90
N LEU A 37 17.33 1.98 -8.45
CA LEU A 37 17.37 0.55 -8.78
C LEU A 37 16.53 0.19 -10.01
N LEU A 38 15.67 1.10 -10.48
CA LEU A 38 14.89 0.91 -11.70
C LEU A 38 15.77 1.02 -12.94
N LYS A 39 15.60 0.07 -13.87
CA LYS A 39 16.24 0.10 -15.19
C LYS A 39 15.17 0.29 -16.24
N GLU A 40 15.24 1.37 -17.01
CA GLU A 40 14.26 1.69 -18.07
C GLU A 40 12.80 1.72 -17.55
N GLY A 41 12.60 2.24 -16.34
CA GLY A 41 11.28 2.28 -15.69
C GLY A 41 10.75 0.92 -15.22
N LYS A 42 11.52 -0.17 -15.37
CA LYS A 42 11.17 -1.51 -14.91
C LYS A 42 12.02 -1.92 -13.72
N LEU A 43 11.40 -2.65 -12.80
CA LEU A 43 12.10 -3.24 -11.68
C LEU A 43 12.81 -4.54 -12.14
N PRO A 44 14.14 -4.58 -12.18
CA PRO A 44 14.84 -5.81 -12.53
C PRO A 44 14.52 -6.89 -11.50
N ARG A 45 14.18 -8.10 -11.98
CA ARG A 45 13.83 -9.25 -11.12
C ARG A 45 12.62 -8.99 -10.20
N ALA A 46 11.60 -8.30 -10.70
CA ALA A 46 10.36 -8.02 -9.97
C ALA A 46 9.81 -9.24 -9.20
N THR A 47 9.71 -10.42 -9.85
CA THR A 47 9.26 -11.66 -9.18
C THR A 47 10.09 -12.04 -7.95
N ARG A 48 11.42 -11.84 -7.98
CA ARG A 48 12.29 -12.11 -6.82
C ARG A 48 12.15 -11.05 -5.73
N ALA A 49 11.65 -9.86 -6.06
CA ALA A 49 11.39 -8.80 -5.11
C ALA A 49 10.00 -8.95 -4.44
N PHE A 50 9.02 -9.51 -5.15
CA PHE A 50 7.71 -9.88 -4.58
C PHE A 50 7.74 -11.14 -3.71
N LEU A 51 8.69 -12.06 -3.94
CA LEU A 51 8.75 -13.32 -3.19
C LEU A 51 8.97 -13.14 -1.67
N PRO A 52 9.91 -12.29 -1.19
CA PRO A 52 10.07 -12.00 0.23
C PRO A 52 8.80 -11.47 0.89
N ASP A 53 8.06 -10.60 0.19
CA ASP A 53 6.82 -10.01 0.67
C ASP A 53 5.72 -11.08 0.82
N ALA A 54 5.50 -11.90 -0.20
CA ALA A 54 4.55 -13.00 -0.14
C ALA A 54 4.88 -14.01 0.98
N VAL A 55 6.16 -14.34 1.15
CA VAL A 55 6.63 -15.23 2.23
C VAL A 55 6.43 -14.58 3.59
N ALA A 56 6.76 -13.29 3.75
CA ALA A 56 6.61 -12.56 5.00
C ALA A 56 5.14 -12.39 5.38
N THR A 57 4.26 -12.04 4.44
CA THR A 57 2.82 -11.91 4.66
C THR A 57 2.19 -13.25 5.02
N THR A 58 2.54 -14.33 4.30
CA THR A 58 2.01 -15.66 4.63
C THR A 58 2.49 -16.14 5.99
N ALA A 59 3.80 -15.99 6.29
CA ALA A 59 4.36 -16.35 7.58
C ALA A 59 3.76 -15.51 8.72
N GLY A 60 3.65 -14.19 8.55
CA GLY A 60 3.01 -13.28 9.51
C GLY A 60 1.55 -13.62 9.78
N ALA A 61 0.77 -13.87 8.73
CA ALA A 61 -0.63 -14.29 8.87
C ALA A 61 -0.77 -15.60 9.66
N THR A 62 0.11 -16.58 9.44
CA THR A 62 0.11 -17.83 10.23
C THR A 62 0.50 -17.63 11.69
N MET A 63 1.30 -16.61 11.98
CA MET A 63 1.64 -16.17 13.34
C MET A 63 0.56 -15.29 13.98
N GLY A 64 -0.54 -14.99 13.27
CA GLY A 64 -1.65 -14.17 13.77
C GLY A 64 -1.40 -12.66 13.69
N THR A 65 -0.42 -12.21 12.91
CA THR A 65 -0.17 -10.79 12.66
C THR A 65 -0.96 -10.30 11.44
N SER A 66 -1.06 -8.97 11.28
CA SER A 66 -1.50 -8.35 10.04
C SER A 66 -0.54 -8.67 8.87
N THR A 67 -0.93 -8.29 7.65
CA THR A 67 -0.08 -8.43 6.46
C THR A 67 1.23 -7.65 6.64
N VAL A 68 2.31 -8.21 6.11
CA VAL A 68 3.65 -7.62 6.24
C VAL A 68 3.98 -6.96 4.91
N VAL A 69 3.99 -5.63 4.88
CA VAL A 69 4.18 -4.87 3.64
C VAL A 69 5.53 -4.16 3.63
N CYS A 70 6.01 -3.86 2.43
CA CYS A 70 7.19 -3.01 2.23
C CYS A 70 6.92 -1.56 2.66
N TYR A 71 7.62 -1.09 3.69
CA TYR A 71 7.45 0.27 4.22
C TYR A 71 8.02 1.34 3.29
N ILE A 72 7.20 2.31 2.91
CA ILE A 72 7.61 3.49 2.13
C ILE A 72 8.62 4.35 2.89
N GLU A 73 8.61 4.29 4.21
CA GLU A 73 9.54 4.96 5.13
C GLU A 73 10.98 4.48 4.91
N SER A 74 11.17 3.28 4.34
CA SER A 74 12.49 2.79 3.90
C SER A 74 13.16 3.71 2.88
N SER A 75 12.39 4.58 2.20
CA SER A 75 12.92 5.66 1.36
C SER A 75 13.88 6.59 2.09
N THR A 76 13.66 6.85 3.39
CA THR A 76 14.56 7.67 4.21
C THR A 76 15.89 6.94 4.45
N GLY A 77 15.83 5.64 4.75
CA GLY A 77 17.03 4.79 4.85
C GLY A 77 17.81 4.73 3.54
N VAL A 78 17.11 4.71 2.40
CA VAL A 78 17.72 4.79 1.07
C VAL A 78 18.37 6.15 0.82
N ALA A 79 17.73 7.25 1.24
CA ALA A 79 18.27 8.60 1.12
C ALA A 79 19.58 8.77 1.91
N GLU A 80 19.66 8.14 3.09
CA GLU A 80 20.87 8.09 3.93
C GLU A 80 21.94 7.07 3.42
N GLY A 81 21.72 6.44 2.26
CA GLY A 81 22.71 5.56 1.61
C GLY A 81 22.47 4.06 1.82
N GLY A 82 21.38 3.65 2.47
CA GLY A 82 20.95 2.26 2.63
C GLY A 82 20.55 1.64 1.29
N ARG A 83 21.48 0.96 0.62
CA ARG A 83 21.25 0.35 -0.71
C ARG A 83 21.40 -1.17 -0.74
N THR A 84 21.57 -1.81 0.41
CA THR A 84 21.82 -3.26 0.50
C THR A 84 20.82 -3.96 1.40
N GLY A 85 20.63 -5.26 1.20
CA GLY A 85 19.79 -6.08 2.10
C GLY A 85 20.33 -6.12 3.53
N LEU A 86 21.62 -5.83 3.75
CA LEU A 86 22.22 -5.77 5.09
C LEU A 86 21.57 -4.65 5.92
N THR A 87 21.21 -3.52 5.30
CA THR A 87 20.52 -2.43 6.00
C THR A 87 19.17 -2.90 6.54
N ALA A 88 18.41 -3.65 5.73
CA ALA A 88 17.13 -4.23 6.16
C ALA A 88 17.32 -5.26 7.29
N VAL A 89 18.36 -6.12 7.22
CA VAL A 89 18.66 -7.11 8.28
C VAL A 89 19.03 -6.42 9.59
N VAL A 90 19.88 -5.40 9.56
CA VAL A 90 20.26 -4.64 10.75
C VAL A 90 19.04 -3.95 11.37
N VAL A 91 18.20 -3.32 10.56
CA VAL A 91 16.95 -2.70 11.01
C VAL A 91 16.03 -3.76 11.66
N ALA A 92 15.87 -4.93 11.06
CA ALA A 92 15.06 -6.00 11.63
C ALA A 92 15.58 -6.49 12.99
N ILE A 93 16.91 -6.65 13.13
CA ILE A 93 17.54 -7.01 14.42
C ILE A 93 17.32 -5.91 15.47
N LEU A 94 17.49 -4.64 15.09
CA LEU A 94 17.25 -3.51 15.98
C LEU A 94 15.78 -3.42 16.41
N PHE A 95 14.82 -3.69 15.51
CA PHE A 95 13.41 -3.77 15.85
C PHE A 95 13.10 -4.93 16.81
N LEU A 96 13.74 -6.08 16.62
CA LEU A 96 13.61 -7.22 17.53
C LEU A 96 14.16 -6.89 18.93
N LEU A 97 15.31 -6.21 19.00
CA LEU A 97 15.87 -5.71 20.26
C LEU A 97 14.98 -4.63 20.90
N ALA A 98 14.35 -3.77 20.09
CA ALA A 98 13.44 -2.74 20.56
C ALA A 98 12.21 -3.31 21.29
N LEU A 99 11.81 -4.56 21.02
CA LEU A 99 10.70 -5.21 21.74
C LEU A 99 10.98 -5.34 23.25
N PHE A 100 12.24 -5.53 23.66
CA PHE A 100 12.61 -5.53 25.08
C PHE A 100 12.43 -4.16 25.74
N PHE A 101 12.58 -3.09 24.95
CA PHE A 101 12.34 -1.71 25.37
C PHE A 101 10.90 -1.25 25.16
N SER A 102 10.01 -2.12 24.66
CA SER A 102 8.59 -1.79 24.45
C SER A 102 7.87 -1.27 25.70
N PRO A 103 8.18 -1.71 26.94
CA PRO A 103 7.55 -1.13 28.14
C PRO A 103 7.95 0.34 28.35
N VAL A 104 9.22 0.68 28.05
CA VAL A 104 9.73 2.05 28.14
C VAL A 104 9.12 2.91 27.04
N ALA A 105 8.99 2.38 25.82
CA ALA A 105 8.32 3.06 24.72
C ALA A 105 6.85 3.36 25.03
N LYS A 106 6.13 2.41 25.67
CA LYS A 106 4.75 2.63 26.13
C LYS A 106 4.64 3.66 27.26
N MET A 107 5.65 3.77 28.12
CA MET A 107 5.65 4.79 29.18
C MET A 107 5.66 6.22 28.61
N ILE A 108 6.33 6.43 27.48
CA ILE A 108 6.46 7.75 26.84
C ILE A 108 5.36 7.97 25.77
N GLY A 109 4.98 6.91 25.04
CA GLY A 109 4.09 6.97 23.87
C GLY A 109 2.76 6.22 23.97
N GLY A 110 2.39 5.71 25.15
CA GLY A 110 1.27 4.78 25.36
C GLY A 110 -0.14 5.31 25.12
N GLY A 111 -0.28 6.60 24.79
CA GLY A 111 -1.56 7.25 24.62
C GLY A 111 -1.99 7.97 25.90
N TYR A 112 -2.04 9.29 25.84
CA TYR A 112 -2.58 10.14 26.89
C TYR A 112 -4.10 10.21 26.73
N SER A 113 -4.85 9.83 27.76
CA SER A 113 -6.32 9.92 27.75
C SER A 113 -6.78 11.07 28.65
N PRO A 114 -6.89 12.30 28.12
CA PRO A 114 -7.34 13.46 28.90
C PRO A 114 -8.83 13.40 29.27
N GLU A 115 -9.64 12.65 28.52
CA GLU A 115 -11.10 12.56 28.69
C GLU A 115 -11.58 11.11 28.53
N VAL A 116 -12.73 10.78 29.13
CA VAL A 116 -13.40 9.48 28.95
C VAL A 116 -13.77 9.31 27.47
N GLY A 117 -13.11 8.36 26.78
CA GLY A 117 -13.39 8.01 25.39
C GLY A 117 -12.44 8.61 24.35
N LYS A 118 -11.41 9.39 24.73
CA LYS A 118 -10.40 9.90 23.79
C LYS A 118 -8.98 9.52 24.22
N THR A 119 -8.34 8.66 23.44
CA THR A 119 -6.91 8.33 23.59
C THR A 119 -6.11 9.11 22.55
N LEU A 120 -5.30 10.07 22.99
CA LEU A 120 -4.39 10.82 22.11
C LEU A 120 -3.01 10.19 22.13
N TYR A 121 -2.38 10.05 20.98
CA TYR A 121 -1.00 9.58 20.86
C TYR A 121 -0.08 10.74 20.46
N PRO A 122 0.31 11.62 21.39
CA PRO A 122 1.07 12.84 21.08
C PRO A 122 2.43 12.56 20.46
N VAL A 123 2.98 11.35 20.65
CA VAL A 123 4.27 10.94 20.08
C VAL A 123 4.11 10.40 18.66
N THR A 124 3.12 9.55 18.38
CA THR A 124 2.99 8.90 17.07
C THR A 124 2.23 9.76 16.06
N ALA A 125 1.26 10.57 16.51
CA ALA A 125 0.46 11.42 15.63
C ALA A 125 1.29 12.40 14.76
N PRO A 126 2.21 13.23 15.30
CA PRO A 126 3.01 14.13 14.46
C PRO A 126 3.94 13.38 13.51
N VAL A 127 4.47 12.22 13.94
CA VAL A 127 5.30 11.36 13.08
C VAL A 127 4.49 10.85 11.89
N LEU A 128 3.27 10.35 12.12
CA LEU A 128 2.40 9.86 11.05
C LEU A 128 1.96 10.97 10.09
N ILE A 129 1.74 12.20 10.59
CA ILE A 129 1.44 13.36 9.73
C ILE A 129 2.62 13.66 8.81
N ILE A 130 3.84 13.71 9.34
CA ILE A 130 5.06 13.95 8.55
C ILE A 130 5.27 12.83 7.52
N VAL A 131 5.09 11.57 7.93
CA VAL A 131 5.15 10.41 7.02
C VAL A 131 4.12 10.55 5.90
N GLY A 132 2.88 10.92 6.20
CA GLY A 132 1.86 11.19 5.20
C GLY A 132 2.25 12.30 4.22
N CYS A 133 2.83 13.40 4.70
CA CYS A 133 3.35 14.47 3.85
C CYS A 133 4.46 13.98 2.92
N LEU A 134 5.38 13.13 3.42
CA LEU A 134 6.44 12.52 2.60
C LEU A 134 5.86 11.58 1.53
N MET A 135 4.82 10.81 1.86
CA MET A 135 4.15 9.91 0.91
C MET A 135 3.46 10.66 -0.23
N ILE A 136 2.81 11.79 0.07
CA ILE A 136 2.14 12.64 -0.94
C ILE A 136 3.13 13.18 -1.98
N SER A 137 4.40 13.38 -1.62
CA SER A 137 5.44 13.84 -2.56
C SER A 137 5.54 12.97 -3.82
N ASN A 138 5.21 11.68 -3.73
CA ASN A 138 5.20 10.79 -4.90
C ASN A 138 4.20 11.20 -5.99
N ILE A 139 3.16 11.98 -5.66
CA ILE A 139 2.21 12.50 -6.66
C ILE A 139 2.88 13.41 -7.69
N THR A 140 3.99 14.05 -7.32
CA THR A 140 4.77 14.91 -8.22
C THR A 140 5.42 14.15 -9.36
N ARG A 141 5.53 12.82 -9.25
CA ARG A 141 6.12 11.94 -10.26
C ARG A 141 5.14 11.50 -11.35
N ILE A 142 3.85 11.82 -11.20
CA ILE A 142 2.85 11.55 -12.23
C ILE A 142 3.13 12.45 -13.43
N ASP A 143 3.01 11.92 -14.66
CA ASP A 143 3.10 12.72 -15.88
C ASP A 143 1.82 13.54 -16.05
N TRP A 144 1.85 14.78 -15.55
CA TRP A 144 0.72 15.70 -15.57
C TRP A 144 0.25 16.11 -16.97
N HIS A 145 1.02 15.79 -18.02
CA HIS A 145 0.61 16.05 -19.40
C HIS A 145 -0.32 14.97 -19.97
N LYS A 146 -0.39 13.80 -19.32
CA LYS A 146 -1.23 12.66 -19.75
C LYS A 146 -2.52 12.57 -18.95
N TRP A 147 -3.56 13.25 -19.42
CA TRP A 147 -4.87 13.26 -18.77
C TRP A 147 -5.51 11.88 -18.57
N ASP A 148 -5.16 10.92 -19.42
CA ASP A 148 -5.58 9.53 -19.33
C ASP A 148 -5.00 8.78 -18.12
N GLU A 149 -3.90 9.27 -17.54
CA GLU A 149 -3.25 8.74 -16.33
C GLU A 149 -3.51 9.62 -15.10
N VAL A 150 -3.56 10.94 -15.29
CA VAL A 150 -3.82 11.92 -14.20
C VAL A 150 -5.21 11.74 -13.60
N LEU A 151 -6.25 11.60 -14.44
CA LEU A 151 -7.62 11.54 -13.97
C LEU A 151 -7.88 10.31 -13.05
N PRO A 152 -7.49 9.07 -13.43
CA PRO A 152 -7.56 7.91 -12.54
C PRO A 152 -6.76 8.08 -11.25
N ALA A 153 -5.54 8.65 -11.33
CA ALA A 153 -4.70 8.84 -10.16
C ALA A 153 -5.31 9.84 -9.16
N CYS A 154 -5.86 10.96 -9.64
CA CYS A 154 -6.55 11.94 -8.80
C CYS A 154 -7.80 11.35 -8.14
N LEU A 155 -8.59 10.57 -8.89
CA LEU A 155 -9.77 9.87 -8.35
C LEU A 155 -9.40 8.83 -7.30
N THR A 156 -8.27 8.14 -7.49
CA THR A 156 -7.75 7.19 -6.51
C THR A 156 -7.39 7.91 -5.21
N PHE A 157 -6.56 8.95 -5.32
CA PHE A 157 -6.08 9.72 -4.18
C PHE A 157 -7.20 10.42 -3.41
N ALA A 158 -8.13 11.08 -4.11
CA ALA A 158 -9.27 11.73 -3.49
C ALA A 158 -10.33 10.74 -3.00
N GLY A 159 -10.48 9.59 -3.67
CA GLY A 159 -11.46 8.56 -3.34
C GLY A 159 -11.17 7.85 -2.03
N MET A 160 -9.91 7.61 -1.68
CA MET A 160 -9.52 6.95 -0.43
C MET A 160 -10.09 7.64 0.83
N PRO A 161 -9.87 8.95 1.08
CA PRO A 161 -10.44 9.62 2.24
C PRO A 161 -11.96 9.79 2.14
N VAL A 162 -12.51 10.02 0.94
CA VAL A 162 -13.97 10.20 0.75
C VAL A 162 -14.74 8.91 1.04
N ALA A 163 -14.20 7.77 0.64
CA ALA A 163 -14.81 6.46 0.87
C ALA A 163 -14.50 5.88 2.26
N TYR A 164 -13.66 6.55 3.07
CA TYR A 164 -13.13 6.03 4.33
C TYR A 164 -12.50 4.63 4.20
N SER A 165 -12.03 4.28 2.99
CA SER A 165 -11.60 2.94 2.62
C SER A 165 -10.58 3.02 1.50
N ILE A 166 -9.38 2.50 1.78
CA ILE A 166 -8.29 2.44 0.81
C ILE A 166 -8.69 1.56 -0.38
N ALA A 167 -9.35 0.43 -0.09
CA ALA A 167 -9.82 -0.51 -1.10
C ALA A 167 -10.82 0.13 -2.07
N ASP A 168 -11.76 0.92 -1.56
CA ASP A 168 -12.78 1.56 -2.39
C ASP A 168 -12.21 2.74 -3.18
N GLY A 169 -11.28 3.50 -2.60
CA GLY A 169 -10.50 4.51 -3.33
C GLY A 169 -9.69 3.92 -4.48
N MET A 170 -9.00 2.80 -4.25
CA MET A 170 -8.28 2.07 -5.31
C MET A 170 -9.21 1.48 -6.35
N ALA A 171 -10.37 0.96 -5.95
CA ALA A 171 -11.36 0.45 -6.89
C ALA A 171 -11.82 1.53 -7.88
N LEU A 172 -12.10 2.74 -7.39
CA LEU A 172 -12.43 3.89 -8.25
C LEU A 172 -11.32 4.14 -9.28
N GLY A 173 -10.06 4.16 -8.83
CA GLY A 173 -8.89 4.29 -9.70
C GLY A 173 -8.79 3.23 -10.78
N PHE A 174 -8.84 1.96 -10.38
CA PHE A 174 -8.72 0.81 -11.28
C PHE A 174 -9.88 0.71 -12.27
N ILE A 175 -11.07 1.17 -11.91
CA ILE A 175 -12.23 1.23 -12.82
C ILE A 175 -12.07 2.41 -13.79
N THR A 176 -11.66 3.58 -13.30
CA THR A 176 -11.53 4.77 -14.16
C THR A 176 -10.38 4.65 -15.16
N TYR A 177 -9.26 4.01 -14.79
CA TYR A 177 -8.09 3.86 -15.67
C TYR A 177 -8.38 3.23 -17.05
N PRO A 178 -8.99 2.03 -17.16
CA PRO A 178 -9.34 1.46 -18.45
C PRO A 178 -10.39 2.31 -19.17
N ILE A 179 -11.34 2.91 -18.46
CA ILE A 179 -12.37 3.78 -19.08
C ILE A 179 -11.71 4.99 -19.74
N THR A 180 -10.80 5.69 -19.06
CA THR A 180 -10.12 6.87 -19.61
C THR A 180 -9.22 6.51 -20.79
N LYS A 181 -8.50 5.39 -20.72
CA LYS A 181 -7.68 4.89 -21.84
C LYS A 181 -8.53 4.48 -23.05
N ILE A 182 -9.69 3.86 -22.83
CA ILE A 182 -10.65 3.51 -23.90
C ILE A 182 -11.19 4.77 -24.57
N LEU A 183 -11.66 5.75 -23.78
CA LEU A 183 -12.17 7.02 -24.30
C LEU A 183 -11.10 7.84 -25.03
N SER A 184 -9.83 7.70 -24.63
CA SER A 184 -8.69 8.35 -25.29
C SER A 184 -8.18 7.59 -26.52
N GLY A 185 -8.82 6.49 -26.93
CA GLY A 185 -8.43 5.67 -28.08
C GLY A 185 -7.18 4.81 -27.86
N LYS A 186 -6.65 4.73 -26.64
CA LYS A 186 -5.41 4.02 -26.27
C LYS A 186 -5.67 2.66 -25.65
N ILE A 187 -6.58 1.88 -26.25
CA ILE A 187 -7.01 0.58 -25.70
C ILE A 187 -5.83 -0.41 -25.60
N ALA A 188 -4.89 -0.36 -26.55
CA ALA A 188 -3.73 -1.24 -26.59
C ALA A 188 -2.75 -1.05 -25.42
N GLU A 189 -2.81 0.08 -24.71
CA GLU A 189 -1.97 0.35 -23.53
C GLU A 189 -2.55 -0.26 -22.24
N VAL A 190 -3.81 -0.71 -22.25
CA VAL A 190 -4.45 -1.32 -21.09
C VAL A 190 -4.04 -2.78 -21.01
N HIS A 191 -3.24 -3.12 -20.00
CA HIS A 191 -2.91 -4.51 -19.73
C HIS A 191 -4.18 -5.30 -19.35
N PRO A 192 -4.41 -6.52 -19.89
CA PRO A 192 -5.64 -7.29 -19.64
C PRO A 192 -5.96 -7.52 -18.16
N VAL A 193 -4.93 -7.62 -17.32
CA VAL A 193 -5.05 -7.75 -15.87
C VAL A 193 -5.74 -6.53 -15.24
N MET A 194 -5.46 -5.31 -15.72
CA MET A 194 -6.14 -4.10 -15.22
C MET A 194 -7.62 -4.08 -15.58
N GLY A 195 -7.96 -4.54 -16.79
CA GLY A 195 -9.35 -4.72 -17.19
C GLY A 195 -10.09 -5.76 -16.36
N LEU A 196 -9.45 -6.91 -16.10
CA LEU A 196 -10.00 -7.95 -15.22
C LEU A 196 -10.28 -7.41 -13.81
N ILE A 197 -9.34 -6.66 -13.23
CA ILE A 197 -9.46 -6.08 -11.89
C ILE A 197 -10.57 -5.04 -11.82
N ALA A 198 -10.68 -4.18 -12.84
CA ALA A 198 -11.78 -3.23 -12.95
C ALA A 198 -13.15 -3.94 -12.97
N VAL A 199 -13.28 -5.01 -13.75
CA VAL A 199 -14.51 -5.82 -13.82
C VAL A 199 -14.80 -6.49 -12.48
N LEU A 200 -13.79 -7.01 -11.79
CA LEU A 200 -13.96 -7.64 -10.48
C LEU A 200 -14.44 -6.64 -9.41
N PHE A 201 -13.89 -5.43 -9.38
CA PHE A 201 -14.36 -4.37 -8.49
C PHE A 201 -15.79 -3.93 -8.83
N LEU A 202 -16.14 -3.83 -10.11
CA LEU A 202 -17.52 -3.55 -10.54
C LEU A 202 -18.48 -4.65 -10.08
N LEU A 203 -18.13 -5.92 -10.29
CA LEU A 203 -18.93 -7.06 -9.84
C LEU A 203 -19.14 -7.05 -8.32
N ARG A 204 -18.08 -6.75 -7.56
CA ARG A 204 -18.19 -6.57 -6.10
C ARG A 204 -19.23 -5.51 -5.76
N TYR A 205 -19.18 -4.32 -6.35
CA TYR A 205 -20.14 -3.26 -6.02
C TYR A 205 -21.57 -3.63 -6.41
N VAL A 206 -21.76 -4.27 -7.57
CA VAL A 206 -23.08 -4.74 -8.00
C VAL A 206 -23.63 -5.80 -7.03
N MET A 207 -22.80 -6.73 -6.58
CA MET A 207 -23.21 -7.76 -5.60
C MET A 207 -23.40 -7.21 -4.18
N LEU A 208 -22.71 -6.14 -3.79
CA LEU A 208 -22.87 -5.50 -2.47
C LEU A 208 -24.11 -4.60 -2.41
N LEU A 209 -24.59 -4.12 -3.57
CA LEU A 209 -25.82 -3.30 -3.68
C LEU A 209 -27.10 -4.14 -3.82
N GLY A 210 -27.01 -5.43 -4.13
CA GLY A 210 -28.13 -6.36 -4.28
C GLY A 210 -28.31 -7.26 -3.07
#